data_AF-A0A6B3BW36-F1
#
_entry.id   AF-A0A6B3BW36-F1
#
_cell.length_a   1.000
_cell.length_b   1.000
_cell.length_c   1.000
_cell.angle_alpha   90.00
_cell.angle_beta   90.00
_cell.angle_gamma   90.00
#
_symmetry.space_group_name_H-M   'P 1'
#
loop_
_entity.id
_entity.type
_entity.pdbx_description
1 polymer ?
#
loop_
_entity_poly.entity_id
_entity_poly.type
_entity_poly.pdbx_seq_one_letter_code
_entity_poly.pdbx_strand_id
1 'polypeptide(L)'
;MTTRLIDESLFENPTNPTNPESLVHLEFDDGDAPRLAGARCSGCGTVVFPRQESCPRCSGRTMSAHVLPVSGRVWSWTRQAFAPKPPYRAPTEGHQPYHVGYVDLGEVLVEALLTVSRAEIRIGLPVRLTTVPAYRDDDGTEVVTFAFRPERDGER
;
A
#
# COMPACT_ATOMS: atom_id res chain seq x y z
N MET A 1 -20.34 9.69 0.24
CA MET A 1 -19.53 9.44 1.45
C MET A 1 -18.11 9.82 1.06
N THR A 2 -17.44 10.71 1.80
CA THR A 2 -16.11 11.22 1.39
C THR A 2 -15.03 10.20 1.75
N THR A 3 -14.13 9.89 0.81
CA THR A 3 -13.01 8.95 1.00
C THR A 3 -11.70 9.62 0.58
N ARG A 4 -10.63 9.44 1.36
CA ARG A 4 -9.27 9.94 1.04
C ARG A 4 -8.18 8.91 1.35
N LEU A 5 -7.02 9.05 0.72
CA LEU A 5 -5.84 8.24 1.03
C LEU A 5 -5.23 8.65 2.38
N ILE A 6 -4.63 7.70 3.09
CA ILE A 6 -3.92 7.92 4.37
C ILE A 6 -2.71 8.84 4.19
N ASP A 7 -2.03 8.69 3.06
CA ASP A 7 -0.91 9.51 2.61
C ASP A 7 -0.83 9.36 1.08
N GLU A 8 -1.07 10.48 0.38
CA GLU A 8 -1.08 10.51 -1.08
C GLU A 8 0.31 10.28 -1.68
N SER A 9 1.39 10.59 -0.96
CA SER A 9 2.76 10.44 -1.44
C SER A 9 3.19 8.98 -1.60
N LEU A 10 2.44 8.04 -1.00
CA LEU A 10 2.65 6.61 -1.12
C LEU A 10 2.17 6.07 -2.47
N PHE A 11 1.35 6.82 -3.19
CA PHE A 11 0.72 6.39 -4.43
C PHE A 11 1.23 7.20 -5.62
N GLU A 12 1.18 6.59 -6.80
CA GLU A 12 1.36 7.32 -8.04
C GLU A 12 0.21 8.32 -8.19
N ASN A 13 0.57 9.59 -8.40
CA ASN A 13 -0.41 10.65 -8.62
C ASN A 13 -1.07 10.44 -10.00
N PRO A 14 -2.39 10.22 -10.10
CA PRO A 14 -3.08 10.12 -11.39
C PRO A 14 -3.20 11.46 -12.13
N THR A 15 -2.59 12.54 -11.62
CA THR A 15 -2.58 13.86 -12.25
C THR A 15 -1.73 13.87 -13.52
N ASN A 16 -2.35 13.44 -14.62
CA ASN A 16 -2.20 14.13 -15.89
C ASN A 16 -2.46 15.63 -15.62
N PRO A 17 -1.58 16.58 -16.01
CA PRO A 17 -1.68 18.00 -15.66
C PRO A 17 -2.92 18.75 -16.19
N THR A 18 -3.93 18.07 -16.73
CA THR A 18 -5.06 18.68 -17.43
C THR A 18 -6.38 18.74 -16.66
N ASN A 19 -6.51 18.18 -15.44
CA ASN A 19 -7.76 18.35 -14.69
C ASN A 19 -7.61 18.30 -13.15
N PRO A 20 -7.77 19.44 -12.42
CA PRO A 20 -7.60 19.53 -10.97
C PRO A 20 -8.81 19.08 -10.12
N GLU A 21 -9.93 18.65 -10.71
CA GLU A 21 -11.16 18.32 -9.95
C GLU A 21 -11.35 16.83 -9.59
N SER A 22 -10.39 15.94 -9.87
CA SER A 22 -10.53 14.49 -9.60
C SER A 22 -10.28 14.06 -8.14
N LEU A 23 -9.96 14.99 -7.24
CA LEU A 23 -9.51 14.66 -5.87
C LEU A 23 -10.63 14.27 -4.89
N VAL A 24 -11.90 14.26 -5.29
CA VAL A 24 -13.02 14.14 -4.34
C VAL A 24 -13.92 12.91 -4.53
N HIS A 25 -13.71 12.09 -5.56
CA HIS A 25 -14.50 10.87 -5.81
C HIS A 25 -13.62 9.77 -6.43
N LEU A 26 -12.85 9.06 -5.61
CA LEU A 26 -12.23 7.81 -6.04
C LEU A 26 -13.20 6.64 -5.76
N GLU A 27 -14.18 6.47 -6.64
CA GLU A 27 -14.83 5.17 -6.80
C GLU A 27 -13.86 4.30 -7.62
N PHE A 28 -13.17 3.37 -6.96
CA PHE A 28 -12.18 2.51 -7.61
C PHE A 28 -12.91 1.42 -8.42
N ASP A 29 -13.16 1.69 -9.70
CA ASP A 29 -13.43 0.63 -10.68
C ASP A 29 -12.13 -0.15 -10.94
N ASP A 30 -12.24 -1.45 -11.26
CA ASP A 30 -11.10 -2.39 -11.39
C ASP A 30 -10.00 -1.95 -12.40
N GLY A 31 -10.23 -0.89 -13.19
CA GLY A 31 -9.30 -0.35 -14.17
C GLY A 31 -8.24 0.65 -13.67
N ASP A 32 -8.44 1.32 -12.51
CA ASP A 32 -7.61 2.45 -12.05
C ASP A 32 -7.11 2.29 -10.60
N ALA A 33 -6.78 1.06 -10.19
CA ALA A 33 -6.22 0.80 -8.86
C ALA A 33 -4.92 1.59 -8.65
N PRO A 34 -4.79 2.39 -7.57
CA PRO A 34 -3.64 3.27 -7.38
C PRO A 34 -2.38 2.43 -7.18
N ARG A 35 -1.31 2.76 -7.90
CA ARG A 35 -0.01 2.05 -7.81
C ARG A 35 0.84 2.67 -6.71
N LEU A 36 1.73 1.89 -6.11
CA LEU A 36 2.64 2.42 -5.09
C LEU A 36 3.81 3.18 -5.74
N ALA A 37 4.09 4.38 -5.21
CA ALA A 37 5.19 5.23 -5.65
C ALA A 37 6.42 5.06 -4.75
N GLY A 38 7.47 4.45 -5.30
CA GLY A 38 8.78 4.35 -4.70
C GLY A 38 9.79 5.31 -5.31
N ALA A 39 11.07 5.05 -5.03
CA ALA A 39 12.18 5.70 -5.72
C ALA A 39 13.24 4.68 -6.13
N ARG A 40 13.95 4.96 -7.22
CA ARG A 40 15.09 4.18 -7.69
C ARG A 40 16.36 5.04 -7.69
N CYS A 41 17.43 4.53 -7.08
CA CYS A 41 18.71 5.21 -7.09
C CYS A 41 19.34 5.13 -8.49
N SER A 42 19.60 6.28 -9.11
CA SER A 42 20.24 6.34 -10.44
C SER A 42 21.70 5.85 -10.42
N GLY A 43 22.36 5.89 -9.26
CA GLY A 43 23.78 5.50 -9.13
C GLY A 43 24.01 4.00 -8.93
N CYS A 44 23.15 3.31 -8.17
CA CYS A 44 23.35 1.88 -7.85
C CYS A 44 22.13 0.98 -8.11
N GLY A 45 21.03 1.54 -8.60
CA GLY A 45 19.83 0.79 -8.97
C GLY A 45 18.93 0.34 -7.82
N THR A 46 19.29 0.62 -6.56
CA THR A 46 18.47 0.25 -5.38
C THR A 46 17.09 0.90 -5.46
N VAL A 47 16.04 0.10 -5.31
CA VAL A 47 14.65 0.55 -5.21
C VAL A 47 14.25 0.64 -3.74
N VAL A 48 13.51 1.69 -3.38
CA VAL A 48 13.03 1.92 -2.01
C VAL A 48 11.56 2.30 -2.03
N PHE A 49 10.89 1.93 -0.94
CA PHE A 49 9.53 2.34 -0.63
C PHE A 49 9.43 2.61 0.89
N PRO A 50 8.76 3.70 1.32
CA PRO A 50 8.25 4.82 0.52
C PRO A 50 9.33 5.59 -0.27
N ARG A 51 8.94 6.62 -1.04
CA ARG A 51 9.89 7.50 -1.72
C ARG A 51 10.88 8.12 -0.74
N GLN A 52 12.18 8.10 -1.06
CA GLN A 52 13.24 8.71 -0.24
C GLN A 52 14.13 9.63 -1.08
N GLU A 53 14.71 10.65 -0.45
CA GLU A 53 15.63 11.60 -1.11
C GLU A 53 17.08 11.09 -1.21
N SER A 54 17.45 10.08 -0.43
CA SER A 54 18.78 9.50 -0.40
C SER A 54 18.72 7.97 -0.45
N CYS A 55 19.72 7.37 -1.10
CA CYS A 55 19.83 5.94 -1.22
C CYS A 55 20.38 5.32 0.08
N PRO A 56 19.68 4.38 0.73
CA PRO A 56 20.16 3.74 1.95
C PRO A 56 21.37 2.81 1.71
N ARG A 57 21.63 2.42 0.44
CA ARG A 57 22.75 1.53 0.08
C ARG A 57 24.07 2.28 -0.17
N CYS A 58 24.02 3.41 -0.89
CA CYS A 58 25.24 4.12 -1.32
C CYS A 58 25.30 5.58 -0.89
N SER A 59 24.31 6.08 -0.14
CA SER A 59 24.19 7.47 0.34
C SER A 59 24.08 8.53 -0.76
N GLY A 60 23.98 8.14 -2.04
CA GLY A 60 23.74 9.04 -3.15
C GLY A 60 22.37 9.71 -3.05
N ARG A 61 22.26 10.96 -3.53
CA ARG A 61 21.04 11.77 -3.46
C ARG A 61 20.26 11.86 -4.77
N THR A 62 20.71 11.12 -5.79
CA THR A 62 20.04 11.06 -7.10
C THR A 62 19.05 9.90 -7.10
N MET A 63 17.80 10.21 -6.73
CA MET A 63 16.68 9.27 -6.64
C MET A 63 15.59 9.67 -7.64
N SER A 64 15.31 8.81 -8.62
CA SER A 64 14.21 9.02 -9.58
C SER A 64 12.91 8.44 -9.05
N ALA A 65 11.77 9.03 -9.44
CA ALA A 65 10.47 8.42 -9.18
C ALA A 65 10.41 7.03 -9.84
N HIS A 66 9.79 6.07 -9.16
CA HIS A 66 9.71 4.70 -9.64
C HIS A 66 8.40 4.06 -9.18
N VAL A 67 7.58 3.63 -10.13
CA VAL A 67 6.30 2.96 -9.86
C VAL A 67 6.54 1.49 -9.59
N LEU A 68 6.01 0.98 -8.49
CA LEU A 68 6.23 -0.40 -8.07
C LEU A 68 5.27 -1.39 -8.77
N PRO A 69 5.67 -2.66 -8.92
CA PRO A 69 4.76 -3.73 -9.31
C PRO A 69 3.54 -3.82 -8.40
N VAL A 70 2.38 -4.09 -9.00
CA VAL A 70 1.12 -4.28 -8.24
C VAL A 70 0.94 -5.71 -7.75
N SER A 71 1.72 -6.67 -8.24
CA SER A 71 1.65 -8.07 -7.85
C SER A 71 2.95 -8.52 -7.20
N GLY A 72 2.84 -9.44 -6.25
CA GLY A 72 3.97 -9.98 -5.51
C GLY A 72 3.64 -11.27 -4.78
N ARG A 73 4.49 -11.64 -3.83
CA ARG A 73 4.29 -12.83 -2.99
C ARG A 73 4.48 -12.49 -1.52
N VAL A 74 3.68 -13.09 -0.65
CA VAL A 74 3.88 -12.98 0.80
C VAL A 74 5.27 -13.53 1.16
N TRP A 75 6.18 -12.68 1.63
CA TRP A 75 7.52 -13.06 2.05
C TRP A 75 7.53 -13.57 3.49
N SER A 76 6.86 -12.84 4.39
CA SER A 76 6.61 -13.23 5.78
C SER A 76 5.35 -12.53 6.29
N TRP A 77 4.71 -13.08 7.32
CA TRP A 77 3.48 -12.52 7.87
C TRP A 77 3.31 -12.85 9.35
N THR A 78 2.48 -12.07 10.02
CA THR A 78 2.02 -12.30 11.38
C THR A 78 0.55 -11.88 11.52
N ARG A 79 -0.06 -12.26 12.65
CA ARG A 79 -1.41 -11.85 13.02
C ARG A 79 -1.34 -10.86 14.18
N GLN A 80 -1.79 -9.64 13.96
CA GLN A 80 -1.96 -8.64 15.00
C GLN A 80 -3.22 -8.96 15.81
N ALA A 81 -3.08 -9.81 16.84
CA ALA A 81 -4.21 -10.27 17.63
C ALA A 81 -4.75 -9.23 18.64
N PHE A 82 -3.93 -8.23 18.99
CA PHE A 82 -4.25 -7.22 19.99
C PHE A 82 -4.17 -5.82 19.37
N ALA A 83 -4.88 -4.84 19.92
CA ALA A 83 -4.78 -3.47 19.46
C ALA A 83 -3.32 -2.97 19.56
N PRO A 84 -2.75 -2.37 18.50
CA PRO A 84 -1.49 -1.66 18.62
C PRO A 84 -1.60 -0.52 19.65
N LYS A 85 -0.44 -0.12 20.19
CA LYS A 85 -0.37 1.02 21.10
C LYS A 85 -0.70 2.32 20.36
N PRO A 86 -1.09 3.40 21.06
CA PRO A 86 -1.17 4.74 20.48
C PRO A 86 0.11 5.07 19.70
N PRO A 87 0.01 5.71 18.51
CA PRO A 87 -1.12 6.48 17.99
C PRO A 87 -2.12 5.69 17.11
N TYR A 88 -2.24 4.37 17.27
CA TYR A 88 -3.24 3.58 16.54
C TYR A 88 -4.67 4.11 16.73
N ARG A 89 -5.36 4.36 15.61
CA ARG A 89 -6.78 4.70 15.55
C ARG A 89 -7.57 3.45 15.21
N ALA A 90 -8.29 2.91 16.19
CA ALA A 90 -9.15 1.75 15.96
C ALA A 90 -10.36 2.15 15.09
N PRO A 91 -10.86 1.25 14.23
CA PRO A 91 -12.18 1.41 13.62
C PRO A 91 -13.28 1.60 14.68
N THR A 92 -14.41 2.19 14.29
CA THR A 92 -15.56 2.43 15.20
C THR A 92 -16.07 1.14 15.86
N GLU A 93 -16.01 0.01 15.16
CA GLU A 93 -16.36 -1.33 15.65
C GLU A 93 -15.33 -1.93 16.64
N GLY A 94 -14.28 -1.16 16.98
CA GLY A 94 -13.16 -1.61 17.80
C GLY A 94 -12.10 -2.38 17.02
N HIS A 95 -11.02 -2.76 17.73
CA HIS A 95 -9.92 -3.54 17.15
C HIS A 95 -10.40 -4.93 16.75
N GLN A 96 -10.20 -5.29 15.48
CA GLN A 96 -10.37 -6.64 14.97
C GLN A 96 -9.01 -7.22 14.58
N PRO A 97 -8.70 -8.49 14.90
CA PRO A 97 -7.44 -9.09 14.51
C PRO A 97 -7.25 -9.09 12.98
N TYR A 98 -6.11 -8.60 12.52
CA TYR A 98 -5.75 -8.54 11.11
C TYR A 98 -4.39 -9.20 10.84
N HIS A 99 -4.14 -9.51 9.57
CA HIS A 99 -2.85 -9.98 9.11
C HIS A 99 -2.02 -8.81 8.58
N VAL A 100 -0.74 -8.81 8.93
CA VAL A 100 0.27 -7.86 8.43
C VAL A 100 1.49 -8.65 8.02
N GLY A 101 2.19 -8.21 6.98
CA GLY A 101 3.37 -8.91 6.50
C GLY A 101 4.15 -8.13 5.47
N TYR A 102 5.27 -8.71 5.07
CA TYR A 102 6.08 -8.22 3.96
C TYR A 102 5.68 -8.93 2.69
N VAL A 103 5.45 -8.17 1.62
CA VAL A 103 5.22 -8.67 0.26
C VAL A 103 6.45 -8.40 -0.57
N ASP A 104 6.98 -9.44 -1.20
CA ASP A 104 8.06 -9.35 -2.18
C ASP A 104 7.50 -8.99 -3.55
N LEU A 105 7.84 -7.79 -4.03
CA LEU A 105 7.49 -7.30 -5.37
C LEU A 105 8.60 -7.58 -6.40
N GLY A 106 9.62 -8.35 -6.03
CA GLY A 106 10.79 -8.70 -6.86
C GLY A 106 11.93 -7.69 -6.80
N GLU A 107 11.64 -6.43 -6.50
CA GLU A 107 12.65 -5.36 -6.38
C GLU A 107 12.67 -4.66 -5.01
N VAL A 108 11.64 -4.85 -4.20
CA VAL A 108 11.51 -4.30 -2.84
C VAL A 108 10.54 -5.15 -2.01
N LEU A 109 10.79 -5.25 -0.70
CA LEU A 109 9.83 -5.81 0.26
C LEU A 109 8.97 -4.67 0.83
N VAL A 110 7.65 -4.79 0.71
CA VAL A 110 6.68 -3.80 1.22
C VAL A 110 5.94 -4.38 2.42
N GLU A 111 5.99 -3.70 3.56
CA GLU A 111 5.15 -4.03 4.72
C GLU A 111 3.74 -3.51 4.50
N ALA A 112 2.74 -4.38 4.63
CA ALA A 112 1.35 -4.03 4.37
C ALA A 112 0.37 -4.88 5.18
N LEU A 113 -0.87 -4.41 5.27
CA LEU A 113 -2.00 -5.26 5.63
C LEU A 113 -2.21 -6.33 4.55
N LEU A 114 -2.58 -7.54 5.00
CA LEU A 114 -2.90 -8.66 4.12
C LEU A 114 -4.40 -8.99 4.27
N THR A 115 -5.18 -8.73 3.23
CA THR A 115 -6.63 -9.04 3.17
C THR A 115 -6.86 -10.50 2.78
N VAL A 116 -6.20 -11.39 3.53
CA VAL A 116 -6.18 -12.83 3.30
C VAL A 116 -6.79 -13.52 4.51
N SER A 117 -7.63 -14.53 4.28
CA SER A 117 -8.19 -15.34 5.37
C SER A 117 -7.09 -16.14 6.08
N ARG A 118 -7.32 -16.49 7.35
CA ARG A 118 -6.36 -17.33 8.11
C ARG A 118 -6.13 -18.70 7.46
N ALA A 119 -7.13 -19.25 6.77
CA ALA A 119 -7.04 -20.55 6.11
C ALA A 119 -6.16 -20.51 4.85
N GLU A 120 -6.08 -19.36 4.18
CA GLU A 120 -5.37 -19.18 2.92
C GLU A 120 -3.96 -18.60 3.09
N ILE A 121 -3.74 -17.78 4.12
CA ILE A 121 -2.48 -17.07 4.31
C ILE A 121 -1.30 -18.02 4.56
N ARG A 122 -0.26 -17.87 3.75
CA ARG A 122 1.00 -18.61 3.83
C ARG A 122 2.12 -17.85 3.13
N ILE A 123 3.36 -18.14 3.51
CA ILE A 123 4.54 -17.66 2.77
C ILE A 123 4.47 -18.19 1.33
N GLY A 124 4.81 -17.33 0.37
CA GLY A 124 4.78 -17.59 -1.07
C GLY A 124 3.42 -17.43 -1.74
N LEU A 125 2.35 -17.10 -1.00
CA LEU A 125 1.02 -16.84 -1.57
C LEU A 125 1.09 -15.66 -2.56
N PRO A 126 0.62 -15.82 -3.82
CA PRO A 126 0.47 -14.72 -4.76
C PRO A 126 -0.55 -13.71 -4.25
N VAL A 127 -0.18 -12.43 -4.28
CA VAL A 127 -1.03 -11.35 -3.83
C VAL A 127 -0.91 -10.14 -4.75
N ARG A 128 -1.96 -9.32 -4.80
CA ARG A 128 -2.04 -8.11 -5.60
C ARG A 128 -2.48 -6.93 -4.74
N LEU A 129 -1.98 -5.75 -5.08
CA LEU A 129 -2.26 -4.47 -4.45
C LEU A 129 -3.76 -4.18 -4.47
N THR A 130 -4.25 -3.66 -3.35
CA THR A 130 -5.63 -3.21 -3.16
C THR A 130 -5.63 -2.07 -2.16
N THR A 131 -6.78 -1.42 -1.96
CA THR A 131 -6.99 -0.49 -0.85
C THR A 131 -7.95 -1.08 0.18
N VAL A 132 -7.84 -0.62 1.43
CA VAL A 132 -8.75 -0.95 2.54
C VAL A 132 -8.99 0.27 3.42
N PRO A 133 -10.14 0.36 4.10
CA PRO A 133 -10.34 1.34 5.16
C PRO A 133 -9.30 1.16 6.27
N ALA A 134 -8.62 2.25 6.64
CA ALA A 134 -7.70 2.31 7.76
C ALA A 134 -8.42 2.78 9.03
N TYR A 135 -9.12 3.91 8.94
CA TYR A 135 -9.94 4.49 10.00
C TYR A 135 -10.91 5.53 9.42
N ARG A 136 -11.74 6.13 10.28
CA ARG A 136 -12.59 7.27 9.93
C ARG A 136 -12.18 8.49 10.73
N ASP A 137 -12.14 9.65 10.08
CA ASP A 137 -11.95 10.94 10.77
C ASP A 137 -13.24 11.36 11.50
N ASP A 138 -13.13 12.34 12.41
CA ASP A 138 -14.24 12.80 13.26
C ASP A 138 -15.40 13.40 12.46
N ASP A 139 -15.13 13.88 11.24
CA ASP A 139 -16.12 14.42 10.29
C ASP A 139 -16.82 13.33 9.45
N GLY A 140 -16.49 12.05 9.67
CA GLY A 140 -17.04 10.91 8.96
C GLY A 140 -16.32 10.56 7.65
N THR A 141 -15.23 11.26 7.30
CA THR A 141 -14.41 10.92 6.13
C THR A 141 -13.73 9.56 6.33
N GLU A 142 -13.86 8.67 5.34
CA GLU A 142 -13.16 7.39 5.34
C GLU A 142 -11.73 7.55 4.85
N VAL A 143 -10.77 7.12 5.67
CA VAL A 143 -9.36 7.14 5.32
C VAL A 143 -8.96 5.74 4.89
N VAL A 144 -8.47 5.60 3.66
CA VAL A 144 -8.04 4.31 3.10
C VAL A 144 -6.52 4.21 3.01
N THR A 145 -6.00 3.01 3.18
CA THR A 145 -4.58 2.68 3.01
C THR A 145 -4.41 1.56 1.97
N PHE A 146 -3.18 1.31 1.56
CA PHE A 146 -2.86 0.15 0.71
C PHE A 146 -2.82 -1.14 1.53
N ALA A 147 -3.14 -2.24 0.86
CA ALA A 147 -3.04 -3.60 1.37
C ALA A 147 -2.77 -4.55 0.19
N PHE A 148 -2.63 -5.84 0.49
CA PHE A 148 -2.52 -6.88 -0.53
C PHE A 148 -3.57 -7.97 -0.31
N ARG A 149 -4.32 -8.28 -1.38
CA ARG A 149 -5.31 -9.37 -1.43
C ARG A 149 -4.77 -10.58 -2.19
N PRO A 150 -5.30 -11.80 -1.99
CA PRO A 150 -4.95 -12.93 -2.83
C PRO A 150 -5.16 -12.59 -4.32
N GLU A 151 -4.17 -12.89 -5.14
CA GLU A 151 -4.31 -12.79 -6.59
C GLU A 151 -5.12 -13.99 -7.09
N ARG A 152 -6.15 -13.74 -7.91
CA ARG A 152 -7.01 -14.79 -8.47
C ARG A 152 -6.62 -15.07 -9.92
N ASP A 153 -6.79 -16.32 -10.35
CA ASP A 153 -6.46 -16.73 -11.71
C ASP A 153 -7.24 -15.89 -12.73
N GLY A 154 -6.53 -15.19 -13.62
CA GLY A 154 -7.13 -14.35 -14.67
C GLY A 154 -6.90 -12.84 -14.51
N GLU A 155 -6.48 -12.38 -13.33
CA GLU A 155 -6.04 -10.99 -13.11
C GLU A 155 -4.58 -10.83 -13.54
N ARG A 156 -4.36 -10.48 -14.82
CA ARG A 156 -3.03 -10.06 -15.31
C ARG A 156 -2.98 -8.55 -15.46
#